data_AF-A0A7K4KSZ5-F1
#
_entry.id   AF-A0A7K4KSZ5-F1
#
_cell.length_a   1.000
_cell.length_b   1.000
_cell.length_c   1.000
_cell.angle_alpha   90.00
_cell.angle_beta   90.00
_cell.angle_gamma   90.00
#
_symmetry.space_group_name_H-M   'P 1'
#
loop_
_entity.id
_entity.type
_entity.pdbx_description
1 polymer ?
#
loop_
_entity_poly.entity_id
_entity_poly.type
_entity_poly.pdbx_seq_one_letter_code
_entity_poly.pdbx_strand_id
1 'polypeptide(L)'
;RPLSAQSDGEARVTRALRERFPRAAALRVRDISGGCGAMYEIHIESEEFREKRTVQQHQMVTQALSEEIKAMHGLRIFTSVPKE
;
A
#
# COMPACT_ATOMS: atom_id res chain seq x y z
N ARG A 1 -25.13 7.84 -3.64
CA ARG A 1 -23.65 7.76 -3.70
C ARG A 1 -23.19 7.22 -2.35
N PRO A 2 -22.80 5.94 -2.19
CA PRO A 2 -22.23 5.53 -0.92
C PRO A 2 -20.80 6.09 -0.88
N LEU A 3 -20.56 6.92 0.13
CA LEU A 3 -19.22 7.29 0.57
C LEU A 3 -18.51 5.99 0.92
N SER A 4 -17.38 5.72 0.26
CA SER A 4 -16.56 4.53 0.46
C SER A 4 -16.26 4.36 1.94
N ALA A 5 -16.98 3.46 2.59
CA ALA A 5 -16.61 2.99 3.92
C ALA A 5 -15.24 2.34 3.76
N GLN A 6 -14.24 2.85 4.49
CA GLN A 6 -12.94 2.19 4.57
C GLN A 6 -13.19 0.73 4.96
N SER A 7 -12.86 -0.18 4.04
CA SER A 7 -13.04 -1.60 4.25
C SER A 7 -12.06 -2.06 5.33
N ASP A 8 -12.41 -3.08 6.11
CA ASP A 8 -11.54 -3.65 7.16
C ASP A 8 -10.15 -4.02 6.60
N GLY A 9 -10.11 -4.44 5.32
CA GLY A 9 -8.86 -4.69 4.58
C GLY A 9 -7.99 -3.46 4.37
N GLU A 10 -8.56 -2.29 4.07
CA GLU A 10 -7.77 -1.05 3.89
C GLU A 10 -7.05 -0.67 5.20
N ALA A 11 -7.74 -0.82 6.34
CA ALA A 11 -7.15 -0.56 7.65
C ALA A 11 -6.00 -1.53 7.98
N ARG A 12 -6.16 -2.82 7.66
CA ARG A 12 -5.11 -3.84 7.86
C ARG A 12 -3.86 -3.55 7.02
N VAL A 13 -4.05 -3.33 5.72
CA VAL A 13 -2.97 -3.00 4.78
C VAL A 13 -2.25 -1.72 5.21
N THR A 14 -3.01 -0.68 5.57
CA THR A 14 -2.46 0.58 6.06
C THR A 14 -1.59 0.37 7.28
N ARG A 15 -2.03 -0.45 8.25
CA ARG A 15 -1.27 -0.73 9.46
C ARG A 15 0.02 -1.49 9.16
N ALA A 16 -0.07 -2.58 8.40
CA ALA A 16 1.09 -3.38 8.01
C ALA A 16 2.17 -2.55 7.31
N LEU A 17 1.75 -1.67 6.39
CA LEU A 17 2.70 -0.79 5.70
C LEU A 17 3.28 0.29 6.61
N ARG A 18 2.50 0.88 7.53
CA ARG A 18 3.04 1.86 8.49
C ARG A 18 4.07 1.25 9.43
N GLU A 19 3.89 -0.02 9.80
CA GLU A 19 4.88 -0.75 10.61
C GLU A 19 6.16 -1.04 9.83
N ARG A 20 6.04 -1.31 8.53
CA ARG A 20 7.18 -1.62 7.64
C ARG A 20 7.92 -0.39 7.13
N PHE A 21 7.20 0.71 6.93
CA PHE A 21 7.71 1.99 6.43
C PHE A 21 7.42 3.10 7.45
N PRO A 22 8.10 3.12 8.61
CA PRO A 22 7.89 4.15 9.63
C PRO A 22 8.33 5.54 9.16
N ARG A 23 9.19 5.62 8.14
CA ARG A 23 9.65 6.87 7.50
C ARG A 23 8.80 7.29 6.30
N ALA A 24 7.65 6.64 6.08
CA ALA A 24 6.73 7.07 5.04
C ALA A 24 6.14 8.45 5.39
N ALA A 25 6.37 9.42 4.51
CA ALA A 25 5.81 10.76 4.59
C ALA A 25 4.30 10.74 4.27
N ALA A 26 3.89 9.95 3.29
CA ALA A 26 2.49 9.75 2.95
C ALA A 26 2.19 8.28 2.69
N LEU A 27 1.03 7.84 3.18
CA LEU A 27 0.53 6.50 2.93
C LEU A 27 -0.97 6.54 2.67
N ARG A 28 -1.38 6.03 1.52
CA ARG A 28 -2.78 5.91 1.13
C ARG A 28 -3.05 4.52 0.59
N VAL A 29 -4.08 3.89 1.12
CA VAL A 29 -4.62 2.63 0.62
C VAL A 29 -6.04 2.91 0.18
N ARG A 30 -6.41 2.38 -0.98
CA ARG A 30 -7.74 2.51 -1.56
C ARG A 30 -8.22 1.18 -2.08
N ASP A 31 -9.38 0.72 -1.63
CA ASP A 31 -10.05 -0.41 -2.28
C ASP A 31 -10.56 0.00 -3.67
N ILE A 32 -10.17 -0.77 -4.69
CA ILE A 32 -10.63 -0.60 -6.08
C ILE A 32 -11.46 -1.80 -6.54
N SER A 33 -11.78 -2.73 -5.63
CA SER A 33 -12.61 -3.90 -5.92
C SER A 33 -14.11 -3.67 -5.72
N GLY A 34 -14.51 -2.46 -5.32
CA GLY A 34 -15.92 -2.11 -5.13
C GLY A 34 -16.52 -2.68 -3.84
N GLY A 35 -15.68 -2.90 -2.81
CA GLY A 35 -16.10 -3.40 -1.50
C GLY A 35 -16.00 -4.92 -1.33
N CYS A 36 -15.46 -5.65 -2.32
CA CYS A 36 -15.21 -7.08 -2.18
C CYS A 36 -13.86 -7.39 -1.50
N GLY A 37 -12.99 -6.39 -1.38
CA GLY A 37 -11.63 -6.54 -0.84
C GLY A 37 -10.72 -7.41 -1.69
N ALA A 38 -10.97 -7.52 -2.99
CA ALA A 38 -10.20 -8.37 -3.91
C ALA A 38 -8.99 -7.64 -4.53
N MET A 39 -9.04 -6.31 -4.58
CA MET A 39 -8.06 -5.48 -5.27
C MET A 39 -7.87 -4.13 -4.59
N TYR A 40 -6.63 -3.80 -4.27
CA TYR A 40 -6.27 -2.57 -3.57
C TYR A 40 -5.23 -1.78 -4.35
N GLU A 41 -5.32 -0.47 -4.22
CA GLU A 41 -4.35 0.48 -4.72
C GLU A 41 -3.64 1.16 -3.56
N ILE A 42 -2.31 1.05 -3.55
CA ILE A 42 -1.45 1.49 -2.47
C ILE A 42 -0.51 2.55 -3.01
N HIS A 43 -0.53 3.73 -2.40
CA HIS A 43 0.35 4.84 -2.69
C HIS A 43 1.20 5.11 -1.45
N ILE A 44 2.50 4.94 -1.59
CA ILE A 44 3.46 5.16 -0.50
C ILE A 44 4.50 6.15 -0.96
N GLU A 45 4.65 7.20 -0.16
CA GLU A 45 5.70 8.18 -0.30
C GLU A 45 6.65 8.03 0.89
N SER A 46 7.89 7.62 0.64
CA SER A 46 8.89 7.40 1.70
C SER A 46 10.29 7.77 1.23
N GLU A 47 11.09 8.36 2.11
CA GLU A 47 12.51 8.61 1.86
C GLU A 47 13.31 7.32 1.71
N GLU A 48 12.84 6.20 2.27
CA GLU A 48 13.49 4.88 2.13
C GLU A 48 13.57 4.40 0.67
N PHE A 49 12.74 4.97 -0.20
CA PHE A 49 12.74 4.65 -1.63
C PHE A 49 13.79 5.44 -2.43
N ARG A 50 14.40 6.49 -1.87
CA ARG A 50 15.35 7.39 -2.56
C ARG A 50 16.54 6.65 -3.17
N GLU A 51 17.04 5.64 -2.49
CA GLU A 51 18.20 4.84 -2.90
C GLU A 51 17.82 3.49 -3.54
N LYS A 52 16.53 3.26 -3.79
CA LYS A 52 16.01 1.99 -4.31
C LYS A 52 15.50 2.14 -5.74
N ARG A 53 15.71 1.12 -6.57
CA ARG A 53 15.10 1.02 -7.91
C ARG A 53 13.59 0.75 -7.76
N THR A 54 12.78 1.18 -8.72
CA THR A 54 11.31 0.94 -8.73
C THR A 54 10.93 -0.52 -8.45
N VAL A 55 11.63 -1.48 -9.07
CA VAL A 55 11.41 -2.91 -8.83
C VAL A 55 11.72 -3.33 -7.39
N GLN A 56 12.75 -2.74 -6.76
CA GLN A 56 13.06 -3.00 -5.35
C GLN A 56 12.02 -2.35 -4.43
N GLN A 57 11.59 -1.13 -4.73
CA GLN A 57 10.54 -0.44 -3.98
C GLN A 57 9.26 -1.28 -3.98
N HIS A 58 8.82 -1.75 -5.16
CA HIS A 58 7.66 -2.62 -5.29
C HIS A 58 7.85 -3.94 -4.52
N GLN A 59 9.04 -4.56 -4.60
CA GLN A 59 9.33 -5.77 -3.83
C GLN A 59 9.25 -5.54 -2.32
N MET A 60 9.74 -4.41 -1.81
CA MET A 60 9.65 -4.07 -0.38
C MET A 60 8.20 -3.96 0.07
N VAL A 61 7.36 -3.31 -0.74
CA VAL A 61 5.92 -3.16 -0.46
C VAL A 61 5.19 -4.51 -0.56
N THR A 62 5.48 -5.30 -1.58
CA THR A 62 4.93 -6.66 -1.72
C THR A 62 5.35 -7.57 -0.58
N GLN A 63 6.60 -7.47 -0.09
CA GLN A 63 7.05 -8.22 1.09
C GLN A 63 6.35 -7.77 2.36
N ALA A 64 6.20 -6.45 2.55
CA ALA A 64 5.46 -5.88 3.67
C ALA A 64 4.02 -6.38 3.75
N LEU A 65 3.42 -6.65 2.60
CA LEU A 65 2.05 -7.11 2.47
C LEU A 65 1.94 -8.60 2.16
N SER A 66 3.03 -9.36 2.11
CA SER A 66 3.01 -10.74 1.60
C SER A 66 2.04 -11.64 2.36
N GLU A 67 1.85 -11.37 3.66
CA GLU A 67 0.88 -12.09 4.50
C GLU A 67 -0.57 -11.72 4.16
N GLU A 68 -0.84 -10.44 3.91
CA GLU A 68 -2.17 -9.92 3.55
C GLU A 68 -2.55 -10.24 2.09
N ILE A 69 -1.56 -10.24 1.19
CA ILE A 69 -1.71 -10.50 -0.25
C ILE A 69 -2.13 -11.95 -0.52
N LYS A 70 -1.81 -12.91 0.36
CA LYS A 70 -2.23 -14.31 0.17
C LYS A 70 -3.75 -14.46 0.07
N ALA A 71 -4.52 -13.52 0.62
CA ALA A 71 -5.97 -13.48 0.50
C ALA A 71 -6.47 -12.57 -0.64
N MET A 72 -5.59 -11.78 -1.29
CA MET A 72 -5.94 -10.80 -2.32
C MET A 72 -5.68 -11.33 -3.74
N HIS A 73 -6.54 -10.96 -4.70
CA HIS A 73 -6.38 -11.33 -6.11
C HIS A 73 -5.41 -10.41 -6.87
N GLY A 74 -5.27 -9.15 -6.47
CA GLY A 74 -4.39 -8.20 -7.13
C GLY A 74 -4.17 -6.91 -6.34
N LEU A 75 -3.03 -6.26 -6.58
CA LEU A 75 -2.64 -5.02 -5.92
C LEU A 75 -1.89 -4.13 -6.89
N ARG A 76 -2.15 -2.84 -6.79
CA ARG A 76 -1.41 -1.80 -7.49
C ARG A 76 -0.56 -1.05 -6.49
N ILE A 77 0.74 -1.04 -6.73
CA ILE A 77 1.72 -0.38 -5.88
C ILE A 77 2.24 0.84 -6.63
N PHE A 78 2.12 2.00 -6.01
CA PHE A 78 2.71 3.25 -6.44
C PHE A 78 3.66 3.71 -5.35
N THR A 79 4.95 3.72 -5.67
CA THR A 79 5.98 4.23 -4.77
C THR A 79 6.54 5.53 -5.32
N SER A 80 6.73 6.50 -4.45
CA SER A 80 7.34 7.79 -4.77
C SER A 80 8.24 8.21 -3.62
N VAL A 81 9.23 9.04 -3.95
CA VAL A 81 10.10 9.65 -2.95
C VAL A 81 9.52 11.04 -2.70
N PRO A 82 9.29 11.44 -1.44
CA PRO A 82 8.82 12.79 -1.14
C PRO A 82 9.83 13.77 -1.72
N LYS A 83 9.36 14.70 -2.56
CA LYS A 83 10.16 15.86 -2.96
C LYS A 83 10.02 16.86 -1.83
N GLU A 84 11.13 17.08 -1.11
CA GLU A 84 11.28 18.21 -0.18
C GLU A 84 10.81 19.53 -0.80
#